data_AF-A0A077L602-F1
#
_entry.id   AF-A0A077L602-F1
#
_cell.length_a   1.000
_cell.length_b   1.000
_cell.length_c   1.000
_cell.angle_alpha   90.00
_cell.angle_beta   90.00
_cell.angle_gamma   90.00
#
_symmetry.space_group_name_H-M   'P 1'
#
loop_
_entity.id
_entity.type
_entity.pdbx_description
1 polymer ?
#
loop_
_entity_poly.entity_id
_entity_poly.type
_entity_poly.pdbx_seq_one_letter_code
_entity_poly.pdbx_strand_id
1 'polypeptide(L)'
;MSKFKLISFLTIPITTLVTISCSKKEDFNSKNVEFETNQNQKKSIFNQIIKKEALELKRMMRFFNYSYYSFYKNYDIVQTSIKELIEEQSLSENKKNLEKYYNDFWTEKSGNTFSKLLFEFKSFFEQAIDSLSNLNFYLENFKFDNEAMLNKKENEFKNELKNDFKQYIYNENLILNNDDTLASPPLKNIMNLLKNILSQISLEINKNQHNEFLIKYQEAKNYIYDNINRINLDNNILDLVNSLSENNKKDFFSFQTKKL
;
A
#
# COMPACT_ATOMS: atom_id res chain seq x y z
N MET A 1 -16.68 26.54 15.38
CA MET A 1 -17.21 25.34 16.08
C MET A 1 -18.17 24.58 15.16
N SER A 2 -17.73 23.42 14.66
CA SER A 2 -18.48 22.16 14.46
C SER A 2 -17.51 21.19 13.77
N LYS A 3 -16.61 20.55 14.52
CA LYS A 3 -16.67 19.13 14.94
C LYS A 3 -17.41 18.22 13.95
N PHE A 4 -16.60 17.40 13.25
CA PHE A 4 -16.86 16.06 12.72
C PHE A 4 -18.23 15.79 12.10
N LYS A 5 -18.24 15.46 10.81
CA LYS A 5 -19.04 14.36 10.22
C LYS A 5 -18.75 14.22 8.73
N LEU A 6 -17.87 13.28 8.39
CA LEU A 6 -18.01 12.34 7.26
C LEU A 6 -16.74 11.46 7.17
N ILE A 7 -16.42 10.80 8.29
CA ILE A 7 -15.68 9.53 8.24
C ILE A 7 -16.72 8.46 7.90
N SER A 8 -17.18 8.45 6.66
CA SER A 8 -18.10 7.42 6.18
C SER A 8 -17.82 7.07 4.72
N PHE A 9 -16.55 6.90 4.35
CA PHE A 9 -16.15 6.12 3.16
C PHE A 9 -14.71 5.58 3.33
N LEU A 10 -14.40 5.09 4.54
CA LEU A 10 -13.35 4.08 4.73
C LEU A 10 -13.88 2.76 4.16
N THR A 11 -13.98 2.65 2.84
CA THR A 11 -14.20 1.38 2.15
C THR A 11 -12.84 0.72 1.89
N ILE A 12 -12.14 0.41 2.98
CA ILE A 12 -11.46 -0.87 3.07
C ILE A 12 -12.40 -1.66 3.96
N PRO A 13 -12.91 -2.84 3.53
CA PRO A 13 -13.80 -3.60 4.38
C PRO A 13 -13.13 -3.74 5.73
N ILE A 14 -13.83 -3.29 6.77
CA ILE A 14 -13.60 -3.74 8.14
C ILE A 14 -13.94 -5.22 8.08
N THR A 15 -13.06 -6.04 7.50
CA THR A 15 -13.15 -7.48 7.69
C THR A 15 -13.00 -7.62 9.19
N THR A 16 -14.13 -7.90 9.82
CA THR A 16 -14.26 -8.38 11.18
C THR A 16 -13.03 -9.23 11.44
N LEU A 17 -12.29 -8.91 12.51
CA LEU A 17 -11.41 -9.85 13.18
C LEU A 17 -12.10 -11.21 13.12
N VAL A 18 -11.67 -12.08 12.21
CA VAL A 18 -12.21 -13.42 12.12
C VAL A 18 -11.81 -14.02 13.46
N THR A 19 -12.80 -14.10 14.33
CA THR A 19 -12.74 -14.88 15.54
C THR A 19 -12.34 -16.26 15.06
N ILE A 20 -11.10 -16.66 15.36
CA ILE A 20 -10.76 -18.07 15.31
C ILE A 20 -11.78 -18.72 16.24
N SER A 21 -12.74 -19.42 15.66
CA SER A 21 -13.81 -20.05 16.40
C SER A 21 -13.17 -20.97 17.43
N CYS A 22 -13.26 -20.61 18.71
CA CYS A 22 -13.21 -21.60 19.78
C CYS A 22 -14.49 -22.44 19.62
N SER A 23 -14.40 -23.55 18.88
CA SER A 23 -15.46 -24.55 18.87
C SER A 23 -15.63 -25.11 20.29
N LYS A 24 -16.90 -25.29 20.67
CA LYS A 24 -17.34 -25.92 21.93
C LYS A 24 -16.58 -27.23 22.16
N LYS A 25 -16.19 -27.47 23.42
CA LYS A 25 -15.71 -28.77 23.91
C LYS A 25 -16.83 -29.80 23.73
N GLU A 26 -16.64 -30.76 22.84
CA GLU A 26 -17.43 -32.00 22.79
C GLU A 26 -16.57 -33.17 23.30
N ASP A 27 -17.26 -34.18 23.83
CA ASP A 27 -16.71 -35.18 24.73
C ASP A 27 -15.50 -35.98 24.21
N PHE A 28 -14.59 -36.23 25.14
CA PHE A 28 -13.23 -36.74 24.92
C PHE A 28 -13.19 -38.24 24.58
N ASN A 29 -12.73 -38.56 23.37
CA ASN A 29 -12.20 -39.87 22.99
C ASN A 29 -10.67 -39.78 22.85
N SER A 30 -9.91 -40.83 23.22
CA SER A 30 -8.43 -40.80 23.22
C SER A 30 -7.79 -40.56 21.85
N LYS A 31 -8.44 -40.99 20.76
CA LYS A 31 -8.05 -40.59 19.39
C LYS A 31 -8.29 -39.09 19.15
N ASN A 32 -9.37 -38.50 19.66
CA ASN A 32 -9.60 -37.06 19.53
C ASN A 32 -8.56 -36.22 20.30
N VAL A 33 -7.97 -36.75 21.39
CA VAL A 33 -6.93 -36.05 22.17
C VAL A 33 -5.62 -35.87 21.38
N GLU A 34 -5.13 -36.91 20.69
CA GLU A 34 -3.91 -36.78 19.86
C GLU A 34 -4.14 -35.86 18.65
N PHE A 35 -5.34 -35.92 18.07
CA PHE A 35 -5.75 -35.03 16.97
C PHE A 35 -5.81 -33.57 17.40
N GLU A 36 -6.46 -33.27 18.53
CA GLU A 36 -6.49 -31.93 19.13
C GLU A 36 -5.08 -31.44 19.49
N THR A 37 -4.24 -32.33 20.03
CA THR A 37 -2.86 -31.98 20.42
C THR A 37 -1.99 -31.61 19.22
N ASN A 38 -2.02 -32.41 18.14
CA ASN A 38 -1.27 -32.13 16.91
C ASN A 38 -1.78 -30.85 16.23
N GLN A 39 -3.11 -30.65 16.18
CA GLN A 39 -3.69 -29.43 15.63
C GLN A 39 -3.29 -28.18 16.43
N ASN A 40 -3.29 -28.26 17.77
CA ASN A 40 -2.89 -27.17 18.64
C ASN A 40 -1.38 -26.84 18.52
N GLN A 41 -0.53 -27.85 18.35
CA GLN A 41 0.89 -27.65 18.06
C GLN A 41 1.09 -26.91 16.73
N LYS A 42 0.42 -27.34 15.65
CA LYS A 42 0.48 -26.67 14.33
C LYS A 42 -0.05 -25.24 14.38
N LYS A 43 -1.16 -25.00 15.08
CA LYS A 43 -1.66 -23.64 15.37
C LYS A 43 -0.61 -22.79 16.09
N SER A 44 0.09 -23.35 17.07
CA SER A 44 1.15 -22.63 17.79
C SER A 44 2.31 -22.25 16.87
N ILE A 45 2.80 -23.19 16.04
CA ILE A 45 3.89 -22.93 15.09
C ILE A 45 3.48 -21.87 14.06
N PHE A 46 2.29 -21.99 13.48
CA PHE A 46 1.75 -20.98 12.56
C PHE A 46 1.64 -19.61 13.22
N ASN A 47 1.17 -19.56 14.47
CA ASN A 47 1.05 -18.30 15.20
C ASN A 47 2.40 -17.62 15.40
N GLN A 48 3.46 -18.40 15.66
CA GLN A 48 4.82 -17.91 15.87
C GLN A 48 5.48 -17.44 14.57
N ILE A 49 5.33 -18.19 13.47
CA ILE A 49 6.02 -17.91 12.20
C ILE A 49 5.28 -16.87 11.36
N ILE A 50 3.95 -17.02 11.21
CA ILE A 50 3.15 -16.24 10.28
C ILE A 50 2.30 -15.19 11.01
N LYS A 51 1.40 -15.63 11.90
CA LYS A 51 0.29 -14.79 12.37
C LYS A 51 0.77 -13.52 13.06
N LYS A 52 1.77 -13.64 13.93
CA LYS A 52 2.28 -12.50 14.70
C LYS A 52 2.81 -11.39 13.79
N GLU A 53 3.67 -11.75 12.83
CA GLU A 53 4.25 -10.79 11.89
C GLU A 53 3.16 -10.20 10.99
N ALA A 54 2.24 -11.04 10.49
CA ALA A 54 1.15 -10.58 9.65
C ALA A 54 0.23 -9.57 10.37
N LEU A 55 -0.10 -9.79 11.64
CA LEU A 55 -0.88 -8.85 12.44
C LEU A 55 -0.15 -7.52 12.66
N GLU A 56 1.16 -7.56 12.85
CA GLU A 56 1.99 -6.36 12.97
C GLU A 56 2.01 -5.56 11.66
N LEU A 57 2.21 -6.23 10.51
CA LEU A 57 2.17 -5.60 9.20
C LEU A 57 0.78 -4.99 8.90
N LYS A 58 -0.31 -5.72 9.16
CA LYS A 58 -1.69 -5.20 9.02
C LYS A 58 -1.90 -3.93 9.86
N ARG A 59 -1.39 -3.92 11.09
CA ARG A 59 -1.47 -2.74 11.97
C ARG A 59 -0.71 -1.56 11.37
N MET A 60 0.53 -1.76 10.93
CA MET A 60 1.35 -0.70 10.30
C MET A 60 0.69 -0.15 9.04
N MET A 61 0.24 -1.04 8.14
CA MET A 61 -0.44 -0.66 6.90
C MET A 61 -1.73 0.11 7.15
N ARG A 62 -2.49 -0.18 8.21
CA ARG A 62 -3.68 0.59 8.56
C ARG A 62 -3.35 2.06 8.85
N PHE A 63 -2.31 2.32 9.64
CA PHE A 63 -1.87 3.69 9.92
C PHE A 63 -1.31 4.37 8.67
N PHE A 64 -0.54 3.62 7.89
CA PHE A 64 0.06 4.11 6.65
C PHE A 64 -1.02 4.53 5.64
N ASN A 65 -1.98 3.66 5.39
CA ASN A 65 -3.10 3.93 4.49
C ASN A 65 -3.88 5.14 4.97
N TYR A 66 -4.16 5.27 6.27
CA TYR A 66 -4.84 6.44 6.81
C TYR A 66 -4.08 7.74 6.54
N SER A 67 -2.77 7.75 6.78
CA SER A 67 -1.92 8.93 6.58
C SER A 67 -1.82 9.37 5.12
N TYR A 68 -1.76 8.43 4.17
CA TYR A 68 -1.50 8.71 2.76
C TYR A 68 -2.71 8.51 1.85
N TYR A 69 -3.89 8.22 2.41
CA TYR A 69 -5.14 8.08 1.64
C TYR A 69 -5.46 9.33 0.82
N SER A 70 -5.27 10.52 1.41
CA SER A 70 -5.52 11.79 0.72
C SER A 70 -4.59 11.97 -0.48
N PHE A 71 -3.28 11.69 -0.31
CA PHE A 71 -2.33 11.69 -1.42
C PHE A 71 -2.80 10.77 -2.55
N TYR A 72 -3.05 9.49 -2.23
CA TYR A 72 -3.37 8.46 -3.22
C TYR A 72 -4.62 8.85 -4.03
N LYS A 73 -5.70 9.21 -3.32
CA LYS A 73 -6.97 9.59 -3.95
C LYS A 73 -6.83 10.83 -4.85
N ASN A 74 -6.09 11.84 -4.39
CA ASN A 74 -5.97 13.09 -5.14
C ASN A 74 -5.02 12.97 -6.32
N TYR A 75 -4.00 12.11 -6.24
CA TYR A 75 -3.07 11.88 -7.36
C TYR A 75 -3.81 11.40 -8.60
N ASP A 76 -4.65 10.36 -8.48
CA ASP A 76 -5.40 9.80 -9.62
C ASP A 76 -6.41 10.81 -10.19
N ILE A 77 -7.11 11.55 -9.32
CA ILE A 77 -8.07 12.59 -9.73
C ILE A 77 -7.36 13.63 -10.58
N VAL A 78 -6.23 14.15 -10.10
CA VAL A 78 -5.49 15.21 -10.79
C VAL A 78 -4.94 14.69 -12.12
N GLN A 79 -4.26 13.54 -12.10
CA GLN A 79 -3.69 12.94 -13.30
C GLN A 79 -4.76 12.72 -14.38
N THR A 80 -5.89 12.10 -14.01
CA THR A 80 -7.00 11.83 -14.93
C THR A 80 -7.61 13.13 -15.46
N SER A 81 -7.89 14.09 -14.57
CA SER A 81 -8.51 15.36 -14.97
C SER A 81 -7.63 16.16 -15.92
N ILE A 82 -6.31 16.20 -15.71
CA ILE A 82 -5.39 16.89 -16.64
C ILE A 82 -5.41 16.20 -18.01
N LYS A 83 -5.42 14.87 -18.04
CA LYS A 83 -5.50 14.11 -19.29
C LYS A 83 -6.80 14.39 -20.04
N GLU A 84 -7.94 14.39 -19.35
CA GLU A 84 -9.24 14.74 -19.94
C GLU A 84 -9.24 16.18 -20.47
N LEU A 85 -8.70 17.13 -19.71
CA LEU A 85 -8.56 18.53 -20.14
C LEU A 85 -7.72 18.68 -21.41
N ILE A 86 -6.67 17.87 -21.58
CA ILE A 86 -5.86 17.84 -22.81
C ILE A 86 -6.70 17.35 -24.00
N GLU A 87 -7.49 16.31 -23.80
CA GLU A 87 -8.33 15.71 -24.85
C GLU A 87 -9.43 16.68 -25.30
N GLU A 88 -10.03 17.41 -24.35
CA GLU A 88 -11.09 18.39 -24.59
C GLU A 88 -10.58 19.73 -25.16
N GLN A 89 -9.27 19.99 -25.08
CA GLN A 89 -8.74 21.31 -25.42
C GLN A 89 -8.82 21.61 -26.93
N SER A 90 -9.62 22.62 -27.28
CA SER A 90 -9.89 23.05 -28.65
C SER A 90 -8.77 23.92 -29.24
N LEU A 91 -8.10 24.70 -28.39
CA LEU A 91 -6.99 25.56 -28.78
C LEU A 91 -5.68 24.76 -28.83
N SER A 92 -5.10 24.61 -30.03
CA SER A 92 -3.92 23.78 -30.25
C SER A 92 -2.70 24.19 -29.40
N GLU A 93 -2.49 25.49 -29.16
CA GLU A 93 -1.39 25.96 -28.33
C GLU A 93 -1.57 25.55 -26.87
N ASN A 94 -2.76 25.77 -26.31
CA ASN A 94 -3.10 25.36 -24.96
C ASN A 94 -2.97 23.84 -24.77
N LYS A 95 -3.46 23.07 -25.75
CA LYS A 95 -3.36 21.61 -25.76
C LYS A 95 -1.90 21.17 -25.66
N LYS A 96 -1.03 21.70 -26.53
CA LYS A 96 0.41 21.37 -26.52
C LYS A 96 1.09 21.74 -25.20
N ASN A 97 0.73 22.88 -24.61
CA ASN A 97 1.30 23.31 -23.32
C ASN A 97 0.84 22.41 -22.16
N LEU A 98 -0.42 21.99 -22.14
CA LEU A 98 -0.93 21.04 -21.15
C LEU A 98 -0.33 19.64 -21.35
N GLU A 99 -0.20 19.16 -22.59
CA GLU A 99 0.48 17.88 -22.90
C GLU A 99 1.93 17.88 -22.40
N LYS A 100 2.65 18.99 -22.60
CA LYS A 100 4.00 19.14 -22.07
C LYS A 100 4.01 19.03 -20.54
N TYR A 101 3.15 19.79 -19.87
CA TYR A 101 3.02 19.72 -18.41
C TYR A 101 2.66 18.31 -17.93
N TYR A 102 1.74 17.63 -18.59
CA TYR A 102 1.37 16.25 -18.27
C TYR A 102 2.57 15.30 -18.37
N ASN A 103 3.31 15.37 -19.48
CA ASN A 103 4.49 14.53 -19.68
C ASN A 103 5.60 14.81 -18.67
N ASP A 104 5.81 16.08 -18.32
CA ASP A 104 6.85 16.52 -17.39
C ASP A 104 6.56 16.16 -15.92
N PHE A 105 5.30 15.89 -15.54
CA PHE A 105 4.90 15.75 -14.12
C PHE A 105 4.05 14.52 -13.79
N TRP A 106 3.38 13.91 -14.77
CA TRP A 106 2.34 12.91 -14.53
C TRP A 106 2.55 11.62 -15.32
N THR A 107 3.77 11.39 -15.81
CA THR A 107 4.16 10.16 -16.50
C THR A 107 5.36 9.51 -15.82
N GLU A 108 5.48 8.19 -15.98
CA GLU A 108 6.63 7.40 -15.50
C GLU A 108 7.97 7.92 -16.06
N LYS A 109 7.95 8.44 -17.29
CA LYS A 109 9.13 8.96 -18.00
C LYS A 109 9.38 10.44 -17.73
N SER A 110 8.75 11.00 -16.70
CA SER A 110 8.96 12.38 -16.26
C SER A 110 10.45 12.69 -16.08
N GLY A 111 10.91 13.77 -16.71
CA GLY A 111 12.25 14.32 -16.47
C GLY A 111 12.39 15.03 -15.12
N ASN A 112 11.28 15.31 -14.43
CA ASN A 112 11.26 15.93 -13.11
C ASN A 112 11.43 14.87 -12.00
N THR A 113 12.51 15.00 -11.23
CA THR A 113 12.87 14.06 -10.15
C THR A 113 11.78 13.94 -9.09
N PHE A 114 11.23 15.07 -8.62
CA PHE A 114 10.20 15.05 -7.58
C PHE A 114 8.94 14.33 -8.06
N SER A 115 8.49 14.64 -9.28
CA SER A 115 7.32 14.02 -9.90
C SER A 115 7.50 12.52 -10.12
N LYS A 116 8.71 12.10 -10.51
CA LYS A 116 9.05 10.67 -10.59
C LYS A 116 8.90 9.98 -9.24
N LEU A 117 9.39 10.60 -8.15
CA LEU A 117 9.21 10.06 -6.80
C LEU A 117 7.73 9.95 -6.40
N LEU A 118 6.89 10.92 -6.80
CA LEU A 118 5.44 10.86 -6.54
C LEU A 118 4.78 9.70 -7.28
N PHE A 119 5.14 9.51 -8.55
CA PHE A 119 4.66 8.40 -9.36
C PHE A 119 5.07 7.04 -8.77
N GLU A 120 6.35 6.88 -8.44
CA GLU A 120 6.86 5.65 -7.83
C GLU A 120 6.22 5.39 -6.45
N PHE A 121 6.03 6.43 -5.63
CA PHE A 121 5.32 6.31 -4.36
C PHE A 121 3.89 5.81 -4.54
N LYS A 122 3.16 6.36 -5.52
CA LYS A 122 1.81 5.95 -5.88
C LYS A 122 1.76 4.49 -6.31
N SER A 123 2.67 4.08 -7.20
CA SER A 123 2.79 2.69 -7.67
C SER A 123 3.08 1.71 -6.52
N PHE A 124 4.05 2.01 -5.66
CA PHE A 124 4.35 1.16 -4.52
C PHE A 124 3.26 1.16 -3.46
N PHE A 125 2.48 2.24 -3.34
CA PHE A 125 1.32 2.28 -2.46
C PHE A 125 0.28 1.27 -2.95
N GLU A 126 -0.04 1.24 -4.24
CA GLU A 126 -0.95 0.25 -4.85
C GLU A 126 -0.45 -1.18 -4.63
N GLN A 127 0.82 -1.43 -4.93
CA GLN A 127 1.42 -2.75 -4.70
C GLN A 127 1.37 -3.17 -3.23
N ALA A 128 1.53 -2.24 -2.28
CA ALA A 128 1.40 -2.55 -0.86
C ALA A 128 -0.03 -2.95 -0.48
N ILE A 129 -1.04 -2.32 -1.08
CA ILE A 129 -2.45 -2.70 -0.92
C ILE A 129 -2.69 -4.10 -1.47
N ASP A 130 -2.18 -4.41 -2.65
CA ASP A 130 -2.33 -5.72 -3.28
C ASP A 130 -1.63 -6.83 -2.47
N SER A 131 -0.38 -6.61 -2.06
CA SER A 131 0.36 -7.54 -1.21
C SER A 131 -0.33 -7.76 0.14
N LEU A 132 -0.93 -6.72 0.72
CA LEU A 132 -1.74 -6.83 1.94
C LEU A 132 -3.01 -7.65 1.71
N SER A 133 -3.66 -7.46 0.57
CA SER A 133 -4.84 -8.25 0.16
C SER A 133 -4.49 -9.72 0.02
N ASN A 134 -3.39 -10.04 -0.67
CA ASN A 134 -2.88 -11.40 -0.83
C ASN A 134 -2.55 -12.05 0.52
N LEU A 135 -1.89 -11.32 1.42
CA LEU A 135 -1.64 -11.80 2.78
C LEU A 135 -2.94 -12.08 3.53
N ASN A 136 -3.95 -11.20 3.44
CA ASN A 136 -5.25 -11.44 4.06
C ASN A 136 -5.94 -12.69 3.50
N PHE A 137 -5.95 -12.84 2.18
CA PHE A 137 -6.53 -14.00 1.52
C PHE A 137 -5.85 -15.29 1.96
N TYR A 138 -4.51 -15.30 2.05
CA TYR A 138 -3.76 -16.45 2.57
C TYR A 138 -4.17 -16.78 4.01
N LEU A 139 -4.23 -15.79 4.91
CA LEU A 139 -4.61 -16.00 6.31
C LEU A 139 -6.05 -16.51 6.48
N GLU A 140 -6.98 -16.02 5.65
CA GLU A 140 -8.40 -16.40 5.70
C GLU A 140 -8.63 -17.82 5.18
N ASN A 141 -7.84 -18.26 4.19
CA ASN A 141 -7.96 -19.58 3.59
C ASN A 141 -7.08 -20.64 4.26
N PHE A 142 -6.23 -20.28 5.22
CA PHE A 142 -5.39 -21.23 5.93
C PHE A 142 -6.21 -22.10 6.89
N LYS A 143 -6.27 -23.41 6.62
CA LYS A 143 -7.07 -24.38 7.37
C LYS A 143 -6.20 -25.42 8.07
N PHE A 144 -6.45 -25.62 9.37
CA PHE A 144 -5.72 -26.58 10.22
C PHE A 144 -6.35 -27.97 10.28
N ASP A 145 -7.55 -28.14 9.74
CA ASP A 145 -8.41 -29.32 9.85
C ASP A 145 -8.42 -30.18 8.58
N ASN A 146 -7.64 -29.84 7.55
CA ASN A 146 -7.47 -30.67 6.36
C ASN A 146 -6.61 -31.91 6.67
N GLU A 147 -7.02 -33.12 6.25
CA GLU A 147 -6.27 -34.37 6.41
C GLU A 147 -4.82 -34.26 5.92
N ALA A 148 -4.59 -33.58 4.80
CA ALA A 148 -3.26 -33.33 4.27
C ALA A 148 -2.39 -32.50 5.25
N MET A 149 -3.02 -31.54 5.94
CA MET A 149 -2.35 -30.71 6.94
C MET A 149 -2.07 -31.50 8.22
N LEU A 150 -2.98 -32.38 8.63
CA LEU A 150 -2.84 -33.20 9.85
C LEU A 150 -1.75 -34.27 9.73
N ASN A 151 -1.63 -34.90 8.56
CA ASN A 151 -0.65 -35.96 8.29
C ASN A 151 0.76 -35.42 8.01
N LYS A 152 0.90 -34.12 7.72
CA LYS A 152 2.20 -33.48 7.45
C LYS A 152 3.10 -33.52 8.69
N LYS A 153 4.36 -33.96 8.51
CA LYS A 153 5.36 -33.98 9.60
C LYS A 153 5.70 -32.55 10.02
N GLU A 154 6.12 -32.36 11.28
CA GLU A 154 6.43 -31.02 11.80
C GLU A 154 7.48 -30.27 10.97
N ASN A 155 8.54 -30.95 10.52
CA ASN A 155 9.59 -30.35 9.69
C ASN A 155 9.07 -29.91 8.31
N GLU A 156 8.21 -30.72 7.69
CA GLU A 156 7.58 -30.39 6.40
C GLU A 156 6.66 -29.18 6.55
N PHE A 157 5.88 -29.14 7.63
CA PHE A 157 5.00 -28.02 7.96
C PHE A 157 5.80 -26.73 8.20
N LYS A 158 6.89 -26.79 8.98
CA LYS A 158 7.79 -25.65 9.20
C LYS A 158 8.40 -25.14 7.90
N ASN A 159 8.78 -26.02 6.98
CA ASN A 159 9.36 -25.63 5.70
C ASN A 159 8.33 -24.99 4.76
N GLU A 160 7.10 -25.49 4.73
CA GLU A 160 5.98 -24.85 4.03
C GLU A 160 5.74 -23.44 4.57
N LEU A 161 5.63 -23.28 5.89
CA LEU A 161 5.44 -21.97 6.49
C LEU A 161 6.60 -21.00 6.22
N LYS A 162 7.84 -21.49 6.08
CA LYS A 162 8.98 -20.66 5.64
C LYS A 162 8.82 -20.17 4.20
N ASN A 163 8.27 -21.01 3.32
CA ASN A 163 7.99 -20.62 1.94
C ASN A 163 6.83 -19.60 1.89
N ASP A 164 5.76 -19.85 2.64
CA ASP A 164 4.63 -18.91 2.75
C ASP A 164 5.09 -17.57 3.32
N PHE A 165 5.96 -17.59 4.33
CA PHE A 165 6.57 -16.38 4.89
C PHE A 165 7.33 -15.60 3.80
N LYS A 166 8.15 -16.28 2.99
CA LYS A 166 8.88 -15.65 1.88
C LYS A 166 7.96 -15.12 0.80
N GLN A 167 6.83 -15.78 0.55
CA GLN A 167 5.88 -15.38 -0.48
C GLN A 167 5.06 -14.15 -0.08
N TYR A 168 4.50 -14.13 1.15
CA TYR A 168 3.52 -13.13 1.55
C TYR A 168 4.07 -12.06 2.48
N ILE A 169 5.08 -12.38 3.29
CA ILE A 169 5.56 -11.51 4.38
C ILE A 169 6.87 -10.85 3.99
N TYR A 170 7.96 -11.61 3.84
CA TYR A 170 9.28 -11.06 3.59
C TYR A 170 10.25 -12.07 2.98
N ASN A 171 10.90 -11.67 1.89
CA ASN A 171 12.00 -12.41 1.28
C ASN A 171 13.28 -11.58 1.29
N GLU A 172 14.24 -11.99 2.11
CA GLU A 172 15.55 -11.32 2.25
C GLU A 172 16.42 -11.36 0.99
N ASN A 173 16.20 -12.35 0.12
CA ASN A 173 16.95 -12.49 -1.13
C ASN A 173 16.30 -11.76 -2.30
N LEU A 174 15.11 -11.18 -2.08
CA LEU A 174 14.41 -10.43 -3.11
C LEU A 174 14.91 -8.99 -3.11
N ILE A 175 15.68 -8.66 -4.14
CA ILE A 175 16.05 -7.29 -4.47
C ILE A 175 14.97 -6.77 -5.41
N LEU A 176 14.19 -5.79 -4.93
CA LEU A 176 13.24 -5.07 -5.77
C LEU A 176 13.91 -3.76 -6.19
N ASN A 177 14.04 -3.53 -7.49
CA ASN A 177 14.40 -2.21 -8.00
C ASN A 177 13.13 -1.43 -8.37
N ASN A 178 13.28 -0.12 -8.57
CA ASN A 178 12.15 0.75 -8.93
C ASN A 178 11.47 0.38 -10.25
N ASP A 179 12.18 -0.33 -11.14
CA ASP A 179 11.69 -0.73 -12.45
C ASP A 179 11.09 -2.16 -12.46
N ASP A 180 11.20 -2.90 -11.36
CA ASP A 180 10.75 -4.29 -11.28
C ASP A 180 9.29 -4.36 -10.85
N THR A 181 8.38 -4.45 -11.83
CA THR A 181 6.97 -4.80 -11.59
C THR A 181 6.84 -6.30 -11.37
N LEU A 182 7.21 -6.76 -10.17
CA LEU A 182 6.79 -8.09 -9.73
C LEU A 182 5.29 -8.07 -9.45
N ALA A 183 4.56 -9.05 -9.98
CA ALA A 183 3.10 -9.08 -9.87
C ALA A 183 2.59 -9.24 -8.42
N SER A 184 3.42 -9.73 -7.48
CA SER A 184 3.06 -9.88 -6.07
C SER A 184 4.29 -10.05 -5.17
N PRO A 185 5.07 -8.98 -4.93
CA PRO A 185 6.16 -9.00 -3.97
C PRO A 185 5.63 -9.14 -2.52
N PRO A 186 6.44 -9.69 -1.59
CA PRO A 186 6.05 -9.80 -0.19
C PRO A 186 5.89 -8.42 0.45
N LEU A 187 4.90 -8.29 1.34
CA LEU A 187 4.47 -6.98 1.85
C LEU A 187 5.60 -6.18 2.51
N LYS A 188 6.47 -6.81 3.30
CA LYS A 188 7.57 -6.13 3.98
C LYS A 188 8.64 -5.61 3.02
N ASN A 189 8.87 -6.31 1.89
CA ASN A 189 9.77 -5.82 0.84
C ASN A 189 9.23 -4.53 0.22
N ILE A 190 7.94 -4.45 -0.10
CA ILE A 190 7.30 -3.23 -0.60
C ILE A 190 7.31 -2.10 0.44
N MET A 191 7.00 -2.40 1.70
CA MET A 191 7.06 -1.38 2.76
C MET A 191 8.48 -0.79 2.92
N ASN A 192 9.53 -1.58 2.69
CA ASN A 192 10.90 -1.05 2.66
C ASN A 192 11.12 -0.09 1.46
N LEU A 193 10.59 -0.40 0.28
CA LEU A 193 10.65 0.52 -0.86
C LEU A 193 9.89 1.82 -0.59
N LEU A 194 8.67 1.73 -0.05
CA LEU A 194 7.89 2.88 0.38
C LEU A 194 8.64 3.74 1.39
N LYS A 195 9.34 3.12 2.36
CA LYS A 195 10.19 3.83 3.32
C LYS A 195 11.30 4.63 2.61
N ASN A 196 11.97 3.99 1.65
CA ASN A 196 13.07 4.60 0.92
C ASN A 196 12.58 5.78 0.07
N ILE A 197 11.48 5.61 -0.66
CA ILE A 197 10.89 6.67 -1.47
C ILE A 197 10.40 7.83 -0.62
N LEU A 198 9.71 7.56 0.49
CA LEU A 198 9.29 8.63 1.41
C LEU A 198 10.47 9.41 1.96
N SER A 199 11.59 8.74 2.22
CA SER A 199 12.83 9.40 2.64
C SER A 199 13.40 10.30 1.54
N GLN A 200 13.31 9.90 0.27
CA GLN A 200 13.72 10.73 -0.87
C GLN A 200 12.77 11.91 -1.09
N ILE A 201 11.46 11.69 -1.07
CA ILE A 201 10.44 12.75 -1.10
C ILE A 201 10.70 13.76 0.02
N SER A 202 11.03 13.27 1.22
CA SER A 202 11.40 14.12 2.36
C SER A 202 12.54 15.08 2.04
N LEU A 203 13.59 14.57 1.40
CA LEU A 203 14.75 15.37 1.02
C LEU A 203 14.39 16.41 -0.04
N GLU A 204 13.60 16.04 -1.04
CA GLU A 204 13.15 16.97 -2.08
C GLU A 204 12.20 18.05 -1.52
N ILE A 205 11.34 17.72 -0.56
CA ILE A 205 10.52 18.70 0.17
C ILE A 205 11.42 19.70 0.90
N ASN A 206 12.47 19.24 1.59
CA ASN A 206 13.43 20.11 2.28
C ASN A 206 14.22 21.01 1.31
N LYS A 207 14.34 20.61 0.03
CA LYS A 207 14.93 21.41 -1.05
C LYS A 207 13.89 22.32 -1.75
N ASN A 208 12.69 22.47 -1.20
CA ASN A 208 11.58 23.27 -1.74
C ASN A 208 11.05 22.81 -3.12
N GLN A 209 11.30 21.56 -3.53
CA GLN A 209 10.79 21.05 -4.82
C GLN A 209 9.26 20.98 -4.88
N HIS A 210 8.60 20.84 -3.73
CA HIS A 210 7.14 20.93 -3.64
C HIS A 210 6.60 22.31 -4.05
N ASN A 211 7.31 23.40 -3.75
CA ASN A 211 6.91 24.74 -4.18
C ASN A 211 7.09 24.92 -5.69
N GLU A 212 8.17 24.38 -6.25
CA GLU A 212 8.39 24.39 -7.69
C GLU A 212 7.30 23.61 -8.43
N PHE A 213 6.91 22.45 -7.90
CA PHE A 213 5.78 21.66 -8.39
C PHE A 213 4.47 22.48 -8.38
N LEU A 214 4.18 23.19 -7.29
CA LEU A 214 3.00 24.07 -7.18
C LEU A 214 3.04 25.23 -8.17
N ILE A 215 4.19 25.89 -8.35
CA ILE A 215 4.36 26.98 -9.31
C ILE A 215 4.09 26.46 -10.73
N LYS A 216 4.64 25.30 -11.09
CA LYS A 216 4.43 24.70 -12.42
C LYS A 216 2.97 24.34 -12.67
N TYR A 217 2.25 23.87 -11.66
CA TYR A 217 0.81 23.70 -11.74
C TYR A 217 0.08 25.04 -11.99
N GLN A 218 0.42 26.11 -11.27
CA GLN A 218 -0.21 27.43 -11.49
C GLN A 218 0.09 28.00 -12.88
N GLU A 219 1.29 27.78 -13.42
CA GLU A 219 1.62 28.13 -14.80
C GLU A 219 0.75 27.33 -15.79
N ALA A 220 0.62 26.02 -15.59
CA ALA A 220 -0.17 25.13 -16.44
C ALA A 220 -1.67 25.48 -16.42
N LYS A 221 -2.18 25.91 -15.27
CA LYS A 221 -3.57 26.32 -15.07
C LYS A 221 -4.04 27.40 -16.04
N ASN A 222 -3.13 28.28 -16.48
CA ASN A 222 -3.45 29.33 -17.45
C ASN A 222 -3.88 28.79 -18.82
N TYR A 223 -3.51 27.55 -19.15
CA TYR A 223 -3.85 26.90 -20.41
C TYR A 223 -5.15 26.09 -20.37
N ILE A 224 -5.86 26.06 -19.22
CA ILE A 224 -7.14 25.35 -19.05
C ILE A 224 -8.31 26.21 -19.58
N TYR A 225 -8.07 27.02 -20.61
CA TYR A 225 -9.09 27.92 -21.16
C TYR A 225 -10.25 27.12 -21.77
N ASP A 226 -11.48 27.58 -21.51
CA ASP A 226 -12.72 27.26 -22.23
C ASP A 226 -13.62 26.07 -21.80
N ASN A 227 -13.64 25.70 -20.51
CA ASN A 227 -14.74 24.88 -19.98
C ASN A 227 -15.65 25.71 -19.07
N ILE A 228 -16.94 25.80 -19.40
CA ILE A 228 -17.99 26.47 -18.58
C ILE A 228 -18.04 25.88 -17.16
N ASN A 229 -17.48 24.67 -16.98
CA ASN A 229 -17.11 24.06 -15.72
C ASN A 229 -15.58 24.10 -15.52
N ARG A 230 -15.05 25.18 -14.94
CA ARG A 230 -13.65 25.21 -14.49
C ARG A 230 -13.41 24.05 -13.52
N ILE A 231 -12.73 22.97 -13.95
CA ILE A 231 -12.28 21.94 -13.03
C ILE A 231 -11.22 22.59 -12.14
N ASN A 232 -11.61 22.93 -10.91
CA ASN A 232 -10.71 23.51 -9.94
C ASN A 232 -9.97 22.39 -9.20
N LEU A 233 -8.76 22.07 -9.67
CA LEU A 233 -7.88 21.07 -9.08
C LEU A 233 -7.03 21.62 -7.91
N ASP A 234 -7.19 22.89 -7.54
CA ASP A 234 -6.33 23.55 -6.55
C ASP A 234 -6.36 22.81 -5.21
N ASN A 235 -7.55 22.39 -4.77
CA ASN A 235 -7.69 21.64 -3.52
C ASN A 235 -7.02 20.26 -3.61
N ASN A 236 -7.18 19.54 -4.74
CA ASN A 236 -6.59 18.22 -4.91
C ASN A 236 -5.05 18.28 -4.95
N ILE A 237 -4.49 19.26 -5.67
CA ILE A 237 -3.05 19.52 -5.73
C ILE A 237 -2.51 19.90 -4.34
N LEU A 238 -3.22 20.77 -3.62
CA LEU A 238 -2.82 21.20 -2.29
C LEU A 238 -2.88 20.03 -1.29
N ASP A 239 -3.94 19.22 -1.34
CA ASP A 239 -4.10 18.04 -0.49
C ASP A 239 -3.01 17.00 -0.73
N LEU A 240 -2.57 16.82 -1.98
CA LEU A 240 -1.45 15.95 -2.34
C LEU A 240 -0.16 16.43 -1.65
N VAL A 241 0.19 17.71 -1.84
CA VAL A 241 1.42 18.29 -1.28
C VAL A 241 1.39 18.33 0.26
N ASN A 242 0.25 18.72 0.84
CA ASN A 242 0.07 18.78 2.28
C ASN A 242 0.13 17.39 2.91
N SER A 243 -0.53 16.38 2.30
CA SER A 243 -0.50 15.01 2.80
C SER A 243 0.93 14.48 2.91
N LEU A 244 1.76 14.73 1.89
CA LEU A 244 3.17 14.35 1.94
C LEU A 244 3.94 15.13 3.01
N SER A 245 3.75 16.44 3.09
CA SER A 245 4.48 17.32 4.00
C SER A 245 4.17 17.03 5.47
N GLU A 246 2.90 16.79 5.80
CA GLU A 246 2.41 16.51 7.16
C GLU A 246 2.76 15.10 7.63
N ASN A 247 2.82 14.13 6.71
CA ASN A 247 3.04 12.71 7.05
C ASN A 247 4.48 12.23 6.82
N ASN A 248 5.40 13.13 6.48
CA ASN A 248 6.82 12.91 6.18
C ASN A 248 7.67 12.41 7.38
N LYS A 249 7.19 11.39 8.08
CA LYS A 249 7.87 10.73 9.18
C LYS A 249 8.80 9.68 8.57
N LYS A 250 10.10 9.96 8.62
CA LYS A 250 11.18 9.06 8.13
C LYS A 250 11.10 7.64 8.71
N ASP A 251 10.42 7.47 9.85
CA ASP A 251 10.32 6.20 10.58
C ASP A 251 8.95 5.52 10.49
N PHE A 252 8.14 5.79 9.45
CA PHE A 252 6.80 5.18 9.34
C PHE A 252 6.82 3.64 9.44
N PHE A 253 7.87 3.02 8.93
CA PHE A 253 8.13 1.60 9.06
C PHE A 253 9.39 1.36 9.90
N SER A 254 9.20 1.15 11.20
CA SER A 254 10.26 0.68 12.12
C SER A 254 10.17 -0.84 12.27
N PHE A 255 10.90 -1.57 11.44
CA PHE A 255 10.99 -3.03 11.58
C PHE A 255 12.07 -3.39 12.58
N GLN A 256 11.75 -4.17 13.62
CA GLN A 256 12.78 -4.93 14.31
C GLN A 256 13.16 -6.10 13.40
N THR A 257 14.37 -6.09 12.84
CA THR A 257 14.94 -7.27 12.17
C THR A 257 15.22 -8.34 13.21
N LYS A 258 14.24 -9.19 13.48
CA LYS A 258 14.51 -10.47 14.16
C LYS A 258 15.07 -11.43 13.13
N LYS A 259 16.33 -11.84 13.29
CA LYS A 259 16.86 -13.03 12.62
C LYS A 259 16.02 -14.22 13.11
N LEU A 260 15.34 -14.90 12.19
CA LEU A 260 14.69 -16.18 12.43
C LEU A 260 15.71 -17.32 12.37
#